data_AF-A0A1Y1Z3T2-F1
#
_entry.id   AF-A0A1Y1Z3T2-F1
#
_cell.length_a   1.000
_cell.length_b   1.000
_cell.length_c   1.000
_cell.angle_alpha   90.00
_cell.angle_beta   90.00
_cell.angle_gamma   90.00
#
_symmetry.space_group_name_H-M   'P 1'
#
loop_
_entity.id
_entity.type
_entity.pdbx_description
1 polymer ?
#
loop_
_entity_poly.entity_id
_entity_poly.type
_entity_poly.pdbx_seq_one_letter_code
_entity_poly.pdbx_strand_id
1 'polypeptide(L)'
;MTRSATTKGFSICVVILMWALSLGLGTVAFQIVFLRREIQPPVIALGVSMLFSLPALRNTQPGVPGIGCATDIIGFFWNMLLVAISSIGIIWTYSITWTRPLPQRPSTPLAMETTTTHKF
;
A
#
# COMPACT_ATOMS: atom_id res chain seq x y z
N MET A 1 13.71 28.06 27.96
CA MET A 1 13.61 26.66 27.51
C MET A 1 13.23 26.63 26.04
N THR A 2 14.21 26.78 25.15
CA THR A 2 14.01 26.87 23.71
C THR A 2 13.82 25.46 23.14
N ARG A 3 12.56 25.03 22.96
CA ARG A 3 12.23 23.71 22.41
C ARG A 3 12.61 23.68 20.91
N SER A 4 13.79 23.12 20.66
CA SER A 4 14.33 22.52 19.44
C SER A 4 13.50 22.71 18.15
N ALA A 5 13.92 23.66 17.30
CA ALA A 5 13.44 23.77 15.91
C ALA A 5 13.58 22.44 15.15
N THR A 6 14.57 21.61 15.52
CA THR A 6 14.84 20.28 14.96
C THR A 6 13.68 19.31 15.18
N THR A 7 13.03 19.34 16.36
CA THR A 7 11.87 18.50 16.67
C THR A 7 10.66 18.85 15.78
N LYS A 8 10.44 20.14 15.53
CA LYS A 8 9.34 20.61 14.67
C LYS A 8 9.54 20.20 13.21
N GLY A 9 10.77 20.34 12.70
CA GLY A 9 11.11 19.92 11.33
C GLY A 9 10.89 18.44 11.08
N PHE A 10 11.38 17.58 11.98
CA PHE A 10 11.20 16.13 11.88
C PHE A 10 9.72 15.72 11.91
N SER A 11 8.91 16.36 12.78
CA SER A 11 7.48 16.07 12.86
C SER A 11 6.73 16.38 11.56
N ILE A 12 7.03 17.52 10.93
CA ILE A 12 6.43 17.91 9.65
C ILE A 12 6.81 16.93 8.54
N CYS A 13 8.07 16.49 8.48
CA CYS A 13 8.52 15.49 7.50
C CYS A 13 7.71 14.18 7.61
N VAL A 14 7.46 13.69 8.82
CA VAL A 14 6.66 12.47 9.04
C VAL A 14 5.20 12.68 8.61
N VAL A 15 4.60 13.85 8.86
CA VAL A 15 3.23 14.15 8.40
C VAL A 15 3.15 14.13 6.87
N ILE A 16 4.13 14.73 6.19
CA ILE A 16 4.21 14.72 4.72
C ILE A 16 4.37 13.29 4.20
N LEU A 17 5.24 12.48 4.83
CA LEU A 17 5.42 11.07 4.48
C LEU A 17 4.11 10.28 4.64
N MET A 18 3.37 10.48 5.74
CA MET A 18 2.08 9.82 5.95
C MET A 18 1.05 10.17 4.88
N TRP A 19 1.01 11.44 4.45
CA TRP A 19 0.16 11.87 3.34
C TRP A 19 0.58 11.25 2.01
N ALA A 20 1.88 11.24 1.71
CA ALA A 20 2.39 10.63 0.48
C ALA A 20 2.07 9.14 0.40
N LEU A 21 2.20 8.41 1.52
CA LEU A 21 1.86 6.99 1.61
C LEU A 21 0.35 6.74 1.46
N SER A 22 -0.48 7.55 2.15
CA SER A 22 -1.95 7.48 2.06
C SER A 22 -2.45 7.72 0.64
N LEU A 23 -1.96 8.79 -0.01
CA LEU A 23 -2.30 9.11 -1.39
C LEU A 23 -1.76 8.05 -2.37
N GLY A 24 -0.55 7.54 -2.13
CA GLY A 24 0.02 6.45 -2.92
C GLY A 24 -0.87 5.20 -2.91
N LEU A 25 -1.29 4.74 -1.74
CA LEU A 25 -2.19 3.59 -1.63
C LEU A 25 -3.57 3.90 -2.20
N GLY A 26 -4.10 5.11 -2.00
CA GLY A 26 -5.37 5.55 -2.56
C GLY A 26 -5.38 5.54 -4.09
N THR A 27 -4.30 6.00 -4.73
CA THR A 27 -4.17 5.95 -6.20
C THR A 27 -4.09 4.53 -6.73
N VAL A 28 -3.38 3.63 -6.03
CA VAL A 28 -3.32 2.21 -6.38
C VAL A 28 -4.69 1.54 -6.23
N ALA A 29 -5.38 1.78 -5.11
CA ALA A 29 -6.73 1.28 -4.89
C ALA A 29 -7.71 1.81 -5.95
N PHE A 30 -7.63 3.10 -6.29
CA PHE A 30 -8.42 3.70 -7.35
C PHE A 30 -8.15 3.02 -8.70
N GLN A 31 -6.88 2.81 -9.08
CA GLN A 31 -6.56 2.07 -10.30
C GLN A 31 -7.11 0.64 -10.28
N ILE A 32 -7.02 -0.08 -9.17
CA ILE A 32 -7.52 -1.46 -9.08
C ILE A 32 -9.05 -1.50 -9.22
N VAL A 33 -9.76 -0.61 -8.51
CA VAL A 33 -11.22 -0.56 -8.50
C VAL A 33 -11.76 -0.09 -9.85
N PHE A 34 -11.19 0.95 -10.45
CA PHE A 34 -11.72 1.56 -11.68
C PHE A 34 -11.17 0.96 -12.97
N LEU A 35 -9.88 0.62 -13.04
CA LEU A 35 -9.26 0.02 -14.24
C LEU A 35 -9.35 -1.51 -14.26
N ARG A 36 -9.92 -2.15 -13.22
CA ARG A 36 -10.05 -3.62 -13.07
C ARG A 36 -8.77 -4.39 -13.41
N ARG A 37 -7.62 -3.82 -13.07
CA ARG A 37 -6.30 -4.40 -13.34
C ARG A 37 -6.12 -5.66 -12.50
N GLU A 38 -5.35 -6.62 -13.02
CA GLU A 38 -5.02 -7.86 -12.31
C GLU A 38 -4.47 -7.55 -10.91
N ILE A 39 -5.12 -8.12 -9.91
CA ILE A 39 -4.84 -7.86 -8.50
C ILE A 39 -3.67 -8.74 -8.11
N GLN A 40 -2.51 -8.12 -7.92
CA GLN A 40 -1.35 -8.82 -7.41
C GLN A 40 -1.53 -8.99 -5.88
N PRO A 41 -1.44 -10.21 -5.32
CA PRO A 41 -1.53 -10.45 -3.89
C PRO A 41 -0.63 -9.55 -3.01
N PRO A 42 0.59 -9.15 -3.44
CA PRO A 42 1.43 -8.22 -2.68
C PRO A 42 0.76 -6.89 -2.33
N VAL A 43 -0.16 -6.39 -3.17
CA VAL A 43 -0.76 -5.05 -2.98
C VAL A 43 -1.73 -5.04 -1.78
N ILE A 44 -2.38 -6.17 -1.51
CA ILE A 44 -3.23 -6.35 -0.33
C ILE A 44 -2.38 -6.34 0.94
N ALA A 45 -1.26 -7.06 0.93
CA ALA A 45 -0.31 -7.07 2.04
C ALA A 45 0.29 -5.68 2.31
N LEU A 46 0.55 -4.89 1.26
CA LEU A 46 0.99 -3.50 1.40
C LEU A 46 -0.05 -2.61 2.09
N GLY A 47 -1.34 -2.74 1.74
CA GLY A 47 -2.42 -1.98 2.39
C GLY A 47 -2.59 -2.33 3.87
N VAL A 48 -2.58 -3.62 4.20
CA VAL A 48 -2.70 -4.09 5.59
C VAL A 48 -1.47 -3.72 6.43
N SER A 49 -0.26 -3.89 5.91
CA SER A 49 0.97 -3.51 6.62
C SER A 49 1.06 -2.01 6.89
N MET A 50 0.57 -1.16 5.97
CA MET A 50 0.45 0.29 6.17
C MET A 50 -0.39 0.64 7.40
N LEU A 51 -1.53 -0.03 7.62
CA LEU A 51 -2.42 0.22 8.75
C LEU A 51 -1.72 -0.03 10.10
N PHE A 52 -0.80 -0.99 10.17
CA PHE A 52 -0.03 -1.29 11.38
C PHE A 52 1.29 -0.48 11.48
N SER A 53 1.85 -0.05 10.35
CA SER A 53 3.10 0.72 10.31
C SER A 53 2.89 2.19 10.69
N LEU A 54 1.77 2.78 10.26
CA LEU A 54 1.44 4.19 10.51
C LEU A 54 1.43 4.55 12.03
N PRO A 55 0.81 3.77 12.94
CA PRO A 55 0.90 4.01 14.37
C PRO A 55 2.33 3.90 14.92
N ALA A 56 3.13 2.94 14.44
CA ALA A 56 4.52 2.79 14.85
C ALA A 56 5.34 4.02 14.47
N LEU A 57 5.15 4.55 13.26
CA LEU A 57 5.83 5.76 12.77
C LEU A 57 5.45 7.03 13.55
N ARG A 58 4.26 7.05 14.15
CA ARG A 58 3.85 8.12 15.07
C ARG A 58 4.53 8.03 16.43
N ASN A 59 4.73 6.82 16.93
CA ASN A 59 5.39 6.58 18.22
C ASN A 59 6.90 6.87 18.19
N THR A 60 7.53 6.93 17.02
CA THR A 60 8.97 7.23 16.89
C THR A 60 9.30 8.73 16.85
N GLN A 61 8.30 9.62 16.85
CA GLN A 61 8.55 11.06 16.84
C GLN A 61 9.15 11.54 18.18
N PRO A 62 10.29 12.24 18.19
CA PRO A 62 10.91 12.73 19.42
C PRO A 62 10.14 13.92 19.99
N GLY A 63 9.88 13.91 21.29
CA GLY A 63 9.28 15.06 21.99
C GLY A 63 7.77 15.20 21.80
N VAL A 64 7.05 14.10 21.56
CA VAL A 64 5.58 14.06 21.50
C VAL A 64 5.01 14.71 22.77
N PRO A 65 4.39 15.90 22.71
CA PRO A 65 3.53 16.36 23.80
C PRO A 65 2.39 15.35 23.91
N GLY A 66 2.01 14.97 25.13
CA GLY A 66 0.98 13.94 25.37
C GLY A 66 -0.24 14.12 24.47
N ILE A 67 -0.65 13.06 23.79
CA ILE A 67 -1.90 12.86 23.03
C ILE A 67 -2.48 14.11 22.35
N GLY A 68 -2.48 14.11 21.01
CA GLY A 68 -3.34 15.02 20.25
C GLY A 68 -2.78 16.43 20.03
N CYS A 69 -1.60 16.57 19.42
CA CYS A 69 -1.36 17.77 18.61
C CYS A 69 -2.48 17.83 17.57
N ALA A 70 -3.27 18.90 17.53
CA ALA A 70 -4.49 19.01 16.72
C ALA A 70 -4.32 18.56 15.25
N THR A 71 -3.13 18.75 14.69
CA THR A 71 -2.75 18.34 13.34
C THR A 71 -2.83 16.82 13.10
N ASP A 72 -2.59 16.03 14.14
CA ASP A 72 -2.64 14.58 14.06
C ASP A 72 -4.08 14.06 14.12
N ILE A 73 -4.93 14.64 14.97
CA ILE A 73 -6.36 14.29 15.01
C ILE A 73 -7.03 14.60 13.68
N ILE A 74 -6.67 15.72 13.04
CA ILE A 74 -7.27 16.13 11.77
C ILE A 74 -6.63 15.40 10.58
N GLY A 75 -5.31 15.19 10.58
CA GLY A 75 -4.58 14.63 9.44
C GLY A 75 -4.39 13.12 9.49
N PHE A 76 -3.99 12.57 10.64
CA PHE A 76 -3.64 11.16 10.78
C PHE A 76 -4.88 10.26 10.73
N PHE A 77 -5.95 10.63 11.43
CA PHE A 77 -7.20 9.87 11.36
C PHE A 77 -7.78 9.86 9.94
N TRP A 78 -7.71 10.98 9.24
CA TRP A 78 -8.19 11.06 7.86
C TRP A 78 -7.36 10.20 6.90
N ASN A 79 -6.04 10.20 7.06
CA ASN A 79 -5.17 9.31 6.30
C ASN A 79 -5.42 7.84 6.64
N MET A 80 -5.60 7.50 7.91
CA MET A 80 -5.87 6.12 8.32
C MET A 80 -7.23 5.65 7.78
N LEU A 81 -8.24 6.52 7.78
CA LEU A 81 -9.55 6.27 7.17
C LEU A 81 -9.43 6.06 5.66
N LEU A 82 -8.69 6.91 4.94
CA LEU A 82 -8.44 6.78 3.50
C LEU A 82 -7.75 5.45 3.16
N VAL A 83 -6.70 5.09 3.91
CA VAL A 83 -5.97 3.83 3.76
C VAL A 83 -6.88 2.63 4.04
N ALA A 84 -7.72 2.71 5.07
CA ALA A 84 -8.67 1.65 5.41
C ALA A 84 -9.71 1.45 4.30
N ILE A 85 -10.35 2.52 3.82
CA ILE A 85 -11.33 2.47 2.72
C ILE A 85 -10.67 1.92 1.45
N SER A 86 -9.47 2.40 1.13
CA SER A 86 -8.68 1.93 -0.02
C SER A 86 -8.38 0.43 0.07
N SER A 87 -7.95 -0.04 1.25
CA SER A 87 -7.65 -1.45 1.49
C SER A 87 -8.89 -2.33 1.41
N ILE A 88 -10.02 -1.89 1.99
CA ILE A 88 -11.31 -2.57 1.88
C ILE A 88 -11.74 -2.66 0.41
N GLY A 89 -11.61 -1.58 -0.37
CA GLY A 89 -11.91 -1.57 -1.80
C GLY A 89 -11.09 -2.58 -2.60
N ILE A 90 -9.79 -2.69 -2.31
CA ILE A 90 -8.91 -3.70 -2.94
C ILE A 90 -9.35 -5.11 -2.54
N ILE A 91 -9.58 -5.38 -1.26
CA ILE A 91 -10.00 -6.69 -0.75
C ILE A 91 -11.36 -7.10 -1.34
N TRP A 92 -12.30 -6.17 -1.43
CA TRP A 92 -13.61 -6.40 -2.00
C TRP A 92 -13.53 -6.75 -3.49
N THR A 93 -12.75 -5.97 -4.26
CA THR A 93 -12.51 -6.25 -5.69
C THR A 93 -11.81 -7.58 -5.88
N TYR A 94 -10.87 -7.92 -4.99
CA TYR A 94 -10.20 -9.22 -4.97
C TYR A 94 -11.20 -10.35 -4.74
N SER A 95 -12.03 -10.26 -3.71
CA SER A 95 -13.09 -11.23 -3.39
C SER A 95 -14.02 -11.49 -4.58
N ILE A 96 -14.45 -10.45 -5.29
CA ILE A 96 -15.25 -10.60 -6.52
C ILE A 96 -14.43 -11.27 -7.62
N THR A 97 -13.16 -10.94 -7.77
CA THR A 97 -12.29 -11.47 -8.84
C THR A 97 -11.94 -12.94 -8.62
N TRP A 98 -11.90 -13.47 -7.39
CA TRP A 98 -11.69 -14.90 -7.14
C TRP A 98 -12.72 -15.82 -7.79
N THR A 99 -13.91 -15.31 -8.07
CA THR A 99 -14.93 -16.05 -8.83
C THR A 99 -14.63 -16.16 -10.32
N ARG A 100 -13.58 -15.48 -10.81
CA ARG A 100 -13.11 -15.54 -12.19
C ARG A 100 -11.86 -16.42 -12.25
N PRO A 101 -11.94 -17.63 -12.84
CA PRO A 101 -10.75 -18.39 -13.20
C PRO A 101 -9.85 -17.51 -14.06
N LEU A 102 -8.58 -17.36 -13.68
CA LEU A 102 -7.60 -16.67 -14.52
C LEU A 102 -7.57 -17.38 -15.89
N PRO A 103 -7.61 -16.65 -17.02
CA PRO A 103 -7.30 -17.25 -18.31
C PRO A 103 -5.92 -17.89 -18.20
N GLN A 104 -5.85 -19.23 -18.28
CA GLN A 104 -4.58 -19.94 -18.31
C GLN A 104 -3.77 -19.34 -19.47
N ARG A 105 -2.64 -18.68 -19.18
CA ARG A 105 -1.65 -18.40 -20.23
C ARG A 105 -1.32 -19.74 -20.85
N PRO A 106 -1.49 -19.93 -22.17
CA PRO A 106 -1.05 -21.15 -22.82
C PRO A 106 0.42 -21.34 -22.45
N SER A 107 0.73 -22.42 -21.74
CA SER A 107 2.09 -22.86 -21.57
C SER A 107 2.57 -23.25 -22.95
N THR A 108 3.14 -22.31 -23.70
CA THR A 108 3.86 -22.60 -24.95
C THR A 108 4.78 -23.78 -24.63
N PRO A 109 4.59 -24.95 -25.27
CA PRO A 109 5.48 -26.07 -25.03
C PRO A 109 6.84 -25.68 -25.59
N LEU A 110 7.77 -25.25 -24.73
CA LEU A 110 9.20 -25.13 -25.02
C LEU A 110 9.84 -26.53 -25.16
N ALA A 111 9.12 -27.49 -25.73
CA ALA A 111 9.47 -28.91 -25.80
C ALA A 111 9.27 -29.51 -27.20
N MET A 112 9.39 -28.70 -28.26
CA MET A 112 9.36 -29.18 -29.64
C MET A 112 10.56 -28.70 -30.49
N GLU A 113 11.76 -28.52 -29.92
CA GLU A 113 12.95 -28.30 -30.76
C GLU A 113 14.28 -28.63 -30.07
N THR A 114 14.56 -29.91 -29.77
CA THR A 114 15.97 -30.37 -29.66
C THR A 114 16.19 -31.87 -29.89
N THR A 115 15.17 -32.66 -30.23
CA THR A 115 15.29 -34.13 -30.41
C THR A 115 15.16 -34.58 -31.86
N THR A 116 15.78 -33.91 -32.84
CA THR A 116 15.79 -34.40 -34.24
C THR A 116 16.96 -33.91 -35.09
N THR A 117 18.17 -33.68 -34.56
CA THR A 117 19.35 -33.52 -35.45
C THR A 117 20.66 -33.92 -34.78
N HIS A 118 20.98 -35.22 -34.77
CA HIS A 118 22.33 -35.76 -35.02
C HIS A 118 22.30 -37.30 -34.91
N LYS A 119 21.67 -37.93 -35.90
CA LYS A 119 22.10 -39.22 -36.43
C LYS A 119 22.23 -39.03 -37.92
N PHE A 120 23.46 -38.81 -38.39
CA PHE A 120 24.10 -39.36 -39.58
C PHE A 120 25.57 -38.94 -39.52
#